data_AF-A0A831T3Z6-F1
#
_entry.id   AF-A0A831T3Z6-F1
#
_cell.length_a   1.000
_cell.length_b   1.000
_cell.length_c   1.000
_cell.angle_alpha   90.00
_cell.angle_beta   90.00
_cell.angle_gamma   90.00
#
_symmetry.space_group_name_H-M   'P 1'
#
loop_
_entity.id
_entity.type
_entity.pdbx_description
1 polymer ?
#
loop_
_entity_poly.entity_id
_entity_poly.type
_entity_poly.pdbx_seq_one_letter_code
_entity_poly.pdbx_strand_id
1 'polypeptide(L)'
;MTLKTEGFVARAARETIKARNVQQPVRLLIAARVTGNLTALLHTFGGGREVEGAEKSIDNASSSQAEQPGDLVAELRAKLKEKDKELEIKNRDLQVLQARLQEAERLAAIGRVVVAVRHEINNPLSVIIGQAQFLRERVKDLPESVQRRITVIEEMSNRINESVKRLRDFK
;
A
#
# COMPACT_ATOMS: atom_id res chain seq x y z
N MET A 1 -22.03 -36.30 33.74
CA MET A 1 -21.35 -35.41 34.73
C MET A 1 -21.69 -33.93 34.48
N THR A 2 -22.92 -33.63 34.02
CA THR A 2 -23.40 -32.33 33.52
C THR A 2 -24.51 -31.70 34.38
N LEU A 3 -24.92 -32.37 35.47
CA LEU A 3 -26.04 -31.94 36.31
C LEU A 3 -25.65 -30.98 37.47
N LYS A 4 -24.36 -30.67 37.65
CA LYS A 4 -23.89 -29.73 38.69
C LYS A 4 -23.76 -28.28 38.22
N THR A 5 -23.74 -28.03 36.91
CA THR A 5 -23.56 -26.67 36.35
C THR A 5 -24.86 -25.88 36.25
N GLU A 6 -26.00 -26.53 35.97
CA GLU A 6 -27.32 -25.86 35.91
C GLU A 6 -27.75 -25.27 37.25
N GLY A 7 -27.49 -25.99 38.35
CA GLY A 7 -27.79 -25.49 39.70
C GLY A 7 -26.95 -24.27 40.10
N PHE A 8 -25.72 -24.16 39.57
CA PHE A 8 -24.83 -23.03 39.87
C PHE A 8 -25.28 -21.77 39.14
N VAL A 9 -25.69 -21.90 37.88
CA VAL A 9 -26.23 -20.80 37.07
C VAL A 9 -27.57 -20.32 37.63
N ALA A 10 -28.45 -21.24 38.03
CA ALA A 10 -29.74 -20.90 38.62
C ALA A 10 -29.65 -20.27 40.02
N ARG A 11 -28.58 -20.56 40.78
CA ARG A 11 -28.30 -19.95 42.10
C ARG A 11 -27.63 -18.58 41.94
N ALA A 12 -26.68 -18.44 41.02
CA ALA A 12 -26.07 -17.17 40.65
C ALA A 12 -27.11 -16.19 40.10
N ALA A 13 -28.05 -16.67 39.28
CA ALA A 13 -29.16 -15.86 38.76
C ALA A 13 -30.15 -15.40 39.85
N ARG A 14 -30.35 -16.20 40.91
CA ARG A 14 -31.20 -15.81 42.06
C ARG A 14 -30.53 -14.82 43.00
N GLU A 15 -29.21 -14.89 43.17
CA GLU A 15 -28.47 -13.90 43.96
C GLU A 15 -28.34 -12.56 43.24
N THR A 16 -28.20 -12.55 41.91
CA THR A 16 -28.12 -11.30 41.12
C THR A 16 -29.44 -10.54 41.05
N ILE A 17 -30.60 -11.21 41.15
CA ILE A 17 -31.90 -10.55 41.23
C ILE A 17 -32.07 -9.75 42.54
N LYS A 18 -31.38 -10.12 43.63
CA LYS A 18 -31.40 -9.35 44.89
C LYS A 18 -30.43 -8.17 44.91
N ALA A 19 -29.35 -8.22 44.12
CA ALA A 19 -28.38 -7.14 44.02
C ALA A 19 -28.76 -6.22 42.84
N ARG A 20 -29.25 -5.02 43.16
CA ARG A 20 -29.73 -3.96 42.25
C ARG A 20 -28.62 -3.39 41.34
N ASN A 21 -27.94 -4.22 40.55
CA ASN A 21 -26.82 -3.86 39.69
C ASN A 21 -27.17 -4.06 38.21
N VAL A 22 -27.48 -2.95 37.53
CA VAL A 22 -28.05 -2.87 36.17
C VAL A 22 -27.04 -3.21 35.04
N GLN A 23 -25.82 -3.61 35.38
CA GLN A 23 -24.74 -3.87 34.43
C GLN A 23 -24.70 -5.30 33.85
N GLN A 24 -25.41 -6.27 34.44
CA GLN A 24 -25.39 -7.67 33.98
C GLN A 24 -26.48 -8.15 32.99
N PRO A 25 -27.65 -7.51 32.79
CA PRO A 25 -28.67 -8.04 31.88
C PRO A 25 -28.26 -7.98 30.39
N VAL A 26 -27.41 -7.02 30.01
CA VAL A 26 -26.88 -6.89 28.64
C VAL A 26 -25.97 -8.06 28.27
N ARG A 27 -25.17 -8.58 29.22
CA ARG A 27 -24.30 -9.74 28.95
C ARG A 27 -25.10 -11.03 28.75
N LEU A 28 -26.23 -11.18 29.45
CA LEU A 28 -27.15 -12.31 29.28
C LEU A 28 -27.89 -12.24 27.94
N LEU A 29 -28.28 -11.04 27.50
CA LEU A 29 -28.92 -10.82 26.21
C LEU A 29 -27.96 -11.10 25.04
N ILE A 30 -26.70 -10.65 25.16
CA ILE A 30 -25.65 -10.93 24.17
C ILE A 30 -25.33 -12.43 24.14
N ALA A 31 -25.20 -13.08 25.30
CA ALA A 31 -24.94 -14.52 25.36
C ALA A 31 -26.08 -15.34 24.72
N ALA A 32 -27.35 -15.00 25.00
CA ALA A 32 -28.50 -15.68 24.42
C ALA A 32 -28.64 -15.45 22.90
N ARG A 33 -28.24 -14.27 22.38
CA ARG A 33 -28.21 -13.99 20.94
C ARG A 33 -27.13 -14.80 20.22
N VAL A 34 -26.00 -15.05 20.88
CA VAL A 34 -24.86 -15.80 20.31
C VAL A 34 -25.09 -17.31 20.34
N THR A 35 -25.75 -17.84 21.39
CA THR A 35 -26.02 -19.29 21.51
C THR A 35 -27.36 -19.72 20.94
N GLY A 36 -28.25 -18.78 20.62
CA GLY A 36 -29.60 -19.08 20.08
C GLY A 36 -30.56 -19.70 21.08
N ASN A 37 -30.20 -19.80 22.37
CA ASN A 37 -31.02 -20.46 23.40
C ASN A 37 -31.71 -19.42 24.29
N LEU A 38 -32.90 -18.99 23.86
CA LEU A 38 -33.72 -17.96 24.53
C LEU A 38 -34.53 -18.51 25.73
N THR A 39 -34.56 -19.83 25.91
CA THR A 39 -35.42 -20.52 26.88
C THR A 39 -35.08 -20.16 28.33
N ALA A 40 -33.80 -19.84 28.59
CA ALA A 40 -33.33 -19.42 29.90
C ALA A 40 -33.79 -17.99 30.29
N LEU A 41 -34.07 -17.12 29.31
CA LEU A 41 -34.45 -15.71 29.54
C LEU A 41 -35.93 -15.57 29.93
N LEU A 42 -36.80 -16.42 29.37
CA LEU A 42 -38.23 -16.40 29.64
C LEU A 42 -38.56 -16.88 31.07
N HIS A 43 -37.81 -17.85 31.59
CA HIS A 43 -38.08 -18.44 32.91
C HIS A 43 -37.75 -17.51 34.09
N THR A 44 -36.92 -16.49 33.87
CA THR A 44 -36.57 -15.46 34.87
C THR A 44 -37.50 -14.25 34.88
N PHE A 45 -38.26 -14.01 33.81
CA PHE A 45 -39.09 -12.81 33.65
C PHE A 45 -40.60 -13.09 33.52
N GLY A 46 -41.04 -14.31 33.19
CA GLY A 46 -42.45 -14.65 33.01
C GLY A 46 -42.99 -15.55 34.12
N GLY A 47 -43.86 -15.00 34.97
CA GLY A 47 -44.68 -15.78 35.90
C GLY A 47 -45.56 -16.77 35.12
N GLY A 48 -45.58 -18.01 35.58
CA GLY A 48 -46.29 -19.10 34.91
C GLY A 48 -47.80 -18.86 34.86
N ARG A 49 -48.36 -18.89 33.64
CA ARG A 49 -49.68 -19.49 33.30
C ARG A 49 -50.10 -19.44 31.83
N GLU A 50 -49.26 -19.01 30.89
CA GLU A 50 -49.67 -18.92 29.46
C GLU A 50 -48.75 -19.71 28.50
N VAL A 51 -48.24 -20.88 28.91
CA VAL A 51 -47.23 -21.61 28.13
C VAL A 51 -47.81 -22.69 27.22
N GLU A 52 -49.08 -23.07 27.36
CA GLU A 52 -49.63 -24.22 26.61
C GLU A 52 -50.11 -23.87 25.18
N GLY A 53 -50.26 -22.56 24.88
CA GLY A 53 -50.61 -22.08 23.54
C GLY A 53 -49.42 -21.72 22.65
N ALA A 54 -48.24 -21.51 23.23
CA ALA A 54 -47.07 -21.00 22.50
C ALA A 54 -46.23 -22.10 21.83
N GLU A 55 -46.30 -23.35 22.30
CA GLU A 55 -45.58 -24.47 21.68
C GLU A 55 -46.09 -24.75 20.26
N LYS A 56 -47.40 -24.69 20.03
CA LYS A 56 -48.00 -24.91 18.70
C LYS A 56 -47.70 -23.79 17.68
N SER A 57 -47.27 -22.61 18.14
CA SER A 57 -46.88 -21.50 17.26
C SER A 57 -45.39 -21.51 16.90
N ILE A 58 -44.55 -22.20 17.67
CA ILE A 58 -43.11 -22.33 17.39
C ILE A 58 -42.86 -23.32 16.24
N ASP A 59 -43.67 -24.38 16.13
CA ASP A 59 -43.58 -25.34 15.01
C ASP A 59 -43.93 -24.71 13.66
N ASN A 60 -44.88 -23.76 13.64
CA ASN A 60 -45.29 -23.05 12.41
C ASN A 60 -44.41 -21.85 12.06
N ALA A 61 -43.58 -21.33 12.98
CA ALA A 61 -42.65 -20.23 12.68
C ALA A 61 -41.28 -20.71 12.18
N SER A 62 -40.99 -22.01 12.28
CA SER A 62 -39.76 -22.62 11.76
C SER A 62 -39.78 -22.84 10.23
N SER A 63 -40.92 -22.62 9.58
CA SER A 63 -41.10 -22.79 8.12
C SER A 63 -41.03 -21.47 7.33
N SER A 64 -40.93 -20.31 7.99
CA SER A 64 -40.66 -19.04 7.31
C SER A 64 -39.15 -18.77 7.25
N GLN A 65 -38.53 -19.24 6.17
CA GLN A 65 -37.42 -18.55 5.49
C GLN A 65 -36.20 -18.22 6.38
N ALA A 66 -35.59 -19.24 6.98
CA ALA A 66 -34.18 -19.16 7.34
C ALA A 66 -33.36 -19.25 6.04
N GLU A 67 -33.13 -18.12 5.37
CA GLU A 67 -31.98 -18.02 4.47
C GLU A 67 -30.74 -18.44 5.29
N GLN A 68 -30.08 -19.50 4.84
CA GLN A 68 -29.07 -20.17 5.64
C GLN A 68 -27.93 -19.18 5.94
N PRO A 69 -27.54 -18.96 7.22
CA PRO A 69 -26.40 -18.10 7.54
C PRO A 69 -25.08 -18.57 6.90
N GLY A 70 -25.03 -19.79 6.34
CA GLY A 70 -23.93 -20.29 5.51
C GLY A 70 -23.79 -19.60 4.16
N ASP A 71 -24.90 -19.19 3.52
CA ASP A 71 -24.89 -18.63 2.15
C ASP A 71 -24.31 -17.21 2.13
N LEU A 72 -24.73 -16.36 3.09
CA LEU A 72 -24.16 -15.01 3.24
C LEU A 72 -22.67 -15.05 3.63
N VAL A 73 -22.28 -15.99 4.49
CA VAL A 73 -20.87 -16.19 4.88
C VAL A 73 -20.05 -16.71 3.69
N ALA A 74 -20.61 -17.57 2.84
CA ALA A 74 -19.98 -18.04 1.63
C ALA A 74 -19.81 -16.91 0.59
N GLU A 75 -20.83 -16.07 0.41
CA GLU A 75 -20.79 -14.91 -0.48
C GLU A 75 -19.73 -13.88 -0.03
N LEU A 76 -19.71 -13.53 1.27
CA LEU A 76 -18.70 -12.62 1.83
C LEU A 76 -17.28 -13.18 1.67
N ARG A 77 -17.08 -14.49 1.87
CA ARG A 77 -15.78 -15.14 1.65
C ARG A 77 -15.37 -15.13 0.19
N ALA A 78 -16.30 -15.35 -0.74
CA ALA A 78 -16.03 -15.27 -2.17
C ALA A 78 -15.62 -13.85 -2.58
N LYS A 79 -16.33 -12.84 -2.06
CA LYS A 79 -16.04 -11.42 -2.32
C LYS A 79 -14.70 -10.96 -1.72
N LEU A 80 -14.36 -11.43 -0.51
CA LEU A 80 -13.03 -11.20 0.07
C LEU A 80 -11.93 -11.82 -0.80
N LYS A 81 -12.11 -13.07 -1.23
CA LYS A 81 -11.14 -13.75 -2.11
C LYS A 81 -10.98 -13.06 -3.46
N GLU A 82 -12.05 -12.50 -4.01
CA GLU A 82 -12.01 -11.68 -5.22
C GLU A 82 -11.22 -10.39 -4.99
N LYS A 83 -11.49 -9.69 -3.88
CA LYS A 83 -10.77 -8.47 -3.50
C LYS A 83 -9.30 -8.71 -3.21
N ASP A 84 -8.97 -9.83 -2.57
CA ASP A 84 -7.58 -10.24 -2.31
C ASP A 84 -6.83 -10.44 -3.63
N LYS A 85 -7.44 -11.12 -4.60
CA LYS A 85 -6.88 -11.27 -5.96
C LYS A 85 -6.71 -9.93 -6.67
N GLU A 86 -7.70 -9.04 -6.56
CA GLU A 86 -7.63 -7.69 -7.14
C GLU A 86 -6.48 -6.87 -6.52
N LEU A 87 -6.30 -6.96 -5.20
CA LEU A 87 -5.20 -6.32 -4.48
C LEU A 87 -3.84 -6.90 -4.87
N GLU A 88 -3.72 -8.22 -5.03
CA GLU A 88 -2.49 -8.86 -5.50
C GLU A 88 -2.10 -8.37 -6.90
N ILE A 89 -3.06 -8.27 -7.82
CA ILE A 89 -2.82 -7.75 -9.17
C ILE A 89 -2.35 -6.29 -9.10
N LYS A 90 -3.09 -5.43 -8.38
CA LYS A 90 -2.71 -4.02 -8.23
C LYS A 90 -1.35 -3.83 -7.58
N ASN A 91 -1.02 -4.64 -6.56
CA ASN A 91 0.27 -4.57 -5.89
C ASN A 91 1.39 -4.97 -6.85
N ARG A 92 1.19 -6.02 -7.65
CA ARG A 92 2.15 -6.41 -8.70
C ARG A 92 2.35 -5.30 -9.73
N ASP A 93 1.27 -4.67 -10.18
CA ASP A 93 1.35 -3.56 -11.13
C ASP A 93 2.08 -2.35 -10.53
N LEU A 94 1.81 -2.02 -9.27
CA LEU A 94 2.51 -0.96 -8.54
C LEU A 94 4.01 -1.25 -8.43
N GLN A 95 4.40 -2.48 -8.12
CA GLN A 95 5.80 -2.89 -8.05
C GLN A 95 6.51 -2.71 -9.41
N VAL A 96 5.85 -3.11 -10.50
CA VAL A 96 6.39 -2.95 -11.86
C VAL A 96 6.55 -1.47 -12.22
N LEU A 97 5.55 -0.65 -11.91
CA LEU A 97 5.60 0.80 -12.17
C LEU A 97 6.66 1.50 -11.33
N GLN A 98 6.80 1.14 -10.05
CA GLN A 98 7.84 1.67 -9.18
C GLN A 98 9.24 1.32 -9.70
N ALA A 99 9.46 0.08 -10.15
CA ALA A 99 10.74 -0.31 -10.74
C ALA A 99 11.07 0.51 -12.00
N ARG A 100 10.07 0.75 -12.86
CA ARG A 100 10.25 1.61 -14.05
C ARG A 100 10.51 3.07 -13.68
N LEU A 101 9.82 3.59 -12.67
CA LEU A 101 10.00 4.95 -12.18
C LEU A 101 11.41 5.11 -11.61
N GLN A 102 11.88 4.17 -10.79
CA GLN A 102 13.22 4.19 -10.23
C GLN A 102 14.30 4.20 -11.32
N GLU A 103 14.11 3.39 -12.38
CA GLU A 103 15.04 3.40 -13.51
C GLU A 103 14.99 4.72 -14.28
N ALA A 104 13.80 5.28 -14.51
CA ALA A 104 13.65 6.58 -15.15
C ALA A 104 14.29 7.72 -14.33
N GLU A 105 14.16 7.70 -13.01
CA GLU A 105 14.80 8.65 -12.10
C GLU A 105 16.32 8.51 -12.13
N ARG A 106 16.83 7.28 -12.15
CA ARG A 106 18.26 7.00 -12.28
C ARG A 106 18.81 7.55 -13.60
N LEU A 107 18.15 7.29 -14.73
CA LEU A 107 18.54 7.80 -16.04
C LEU A 107 18.48 9.33 -16.08
N ALA A 108 17.44 9.94 -15.50
CA ALA A 108 17.33 11.39 -15.38
C ALA A 108 18.46 11.99 -14.54
N ALA A 109 18.84 11.34 -13.44
CA ALA A 109 19.97 11.75 -12.61
C ALA A 109 21.29 11.68 -13.39
N ILE A 110 21.53 10.59 -14.11
CA ILE A 110 22.70 10.44 -14.99
C ILE A 110 22.72 11.53 -16.05
N GLY A 111 21.58 11.81 -16.70
CA GLY A 111 21.46 12.87 -17.70
C GLY A 111 21.80 14.26 -17.14
N ARG A 112 21.36 14.58 -15.91
CA ARG A 112 21.73 15.83 -15.23
C ARG A 112 23.24 15.92 -15.00
N VAL A 113 23.87 14.84 -14.56
CA VAL A 113 25.33 14.80 -14.36
C VAL A 113 26.07 14.99 -15.68
N VAL A 114 25.65 14.31 -16.76
CA VAL A 114 26.26 14.45 -18.09
C VAL A 114 26.18 15.91 -18.58
N VAL A 115 25.05 16.58 -18.38
CA VAL A 115 24.89 18.00 -18.73
C VAL A 115 25.84 18.88 -17.93
N ALA A 116 25.93 18.67 -16.61
CA ALA A 116 26.84 19.43 -15.75
C ALA A 116 28.30 19.25 -16.16
N VAL A 117 28.75 18.00 -16.30
CA VAL A 117 30.12 17.65 -16.73
C VAL A 117 30.45 18.28 -18.09
N ARG A 118 29.51 18.27 -19.04
CA ARG A 118 29.69 18.96 -20.32
C ARG A 118 29.95 20.46 -20.13
N HIS A 119 29.13 21.13 -19.33
CA HIS A 119 29.30 22.56 -19.10
C HIS A 119 30.66 22.86 -18.44
N GLU A 120 31.05 22.06 -17.45
CA GLU A 120 32.33 22.22 -16.77
C GLU A 120 33.55 21.92 -17.66
N ILE A 121 33.44 21.01 -18.63
CA ILE A 121 34.51 20.73 -19.61
C ILE A 121 34.55 21.80 -20.71
N ASN A 122 33.39 22.21 -21.23
CA ASN A 122 33.32 23.15 -22.34
C ASN A 122 33.81 24.55 -21.94
N ASN A 123 33.67 24.94 -20.67
CA ASN A 123 34.12 26.23 -20.17
C ASN A 123 35.65 26.44 -20.34
N PRO A 124 36.53 25.61 -19.74
CA PRO A 124 37.97 25.74 -19.93
C PRO A 124 38.39 25.48 -21.38
N LEU A 125 37.73 24.58 -22.13
CA LEU A 125 38.02 24.38 -23.54
C LEU A 125 37.78 25.63 -24.38
N SER A 126 36.68 26.35 -24.13
CA SER A 126 36.38 27.62 -24.80
C SER A 126 37.47 28.65 -24.54
N VAL A 127 38.01 28.70 -23.32
CA VAL A 127 39.14 29.57 -22.99
C VAL A 127 40.40 29.14 -23.73
N ILE A 128 40.74 27.85 -23.74
CA ILE A 128 41.93 27.32 -24.45
C ILE A 128 41.87 27.63 -25.94
N ILE A 129 40.72 27.38 -26.58
CA ILE A 129 40.50 27.70 -28.00
C ILE A 129 40.63 29.19 -28.23
N GLY A 130 40.00 30.02 -27.39
CA GLY A 130 40.08 31.48 -27.51
C GLY A 130 41.50 32.01 -27.37
N GLN A 131 42.31 31.46 -26.46
CA GLN A 131 43.72 31.82 -26.31
C GLN A 131 44.56 31.38 -27.51
N ALA A 132 44.34 30.18 -28.03
CA ALA A 132 45.02 29.70 -29.23
C ALA A 132 44.71 30.56 -30.45
N GLN A 133 43.43 30.90 -30.65
CA GLN A 133 42.98 31.82 -31.70
C GLN A 133 43.57 33.22 -31.54
N PHE A 134 43.57 33.75 -30.30
CA PHE A 134 44.17 35.04 -29.99
C PHE A 134 45.65 35.08 -30.36
N LEU A 135 46.43 34.06 -29.97
CA LEU A 135 47.86 33.98 -30.30
C LEU A 135 48.07 33.93 -31.80
N ARG A 136 47.25 33.17 -32.53
CA ARG A 136 47.32 33.04 -33.99
C ARG A 136 47.00 34.34 -34.72
N GLU A 137 46.06 35.13 -34.22
CA GLU A 137 45.59 36.36 -34.88
C GLU A 137 46.38 37.61 -34.48
N ARG A 138 46.84 37.70 -33.23
CA ARG A 138 47.39 38.93 -32.66
C ARG A 138 48.90 38.93 -32.52
N VAL A 139 49.56 37.78 -32.50
CA VAL A 139 51.02 37.70 -32.40
C VAL A 139 51.63 37.43 -33.78
N LYS A 140 52.38 38.41 -34.30
CA LYS A 140 53.09 38.30 -35.57
C LYS A 140 54.45 37.60 -35.37
N ASP A 141 54.99 37.05 -36.45
CA ASP A 141 56.34 36.49 -36.52
C ASP A 141 56.62 35.34 -35.53
N LEU A 142 55.58 34.58 -35.16
CA LEU A 142 55.74 33.35 -34.40
C LEU A 142 56.57 32.33 -35.19
N PRO A 143 57.55 31.65 -34.56
CA PRO A 143 58.27 30.56 -35.19
C PRO A 143 57.30 29.47 -35.68
N GLU A 144 57.59 28.85 -36.82
CA GLU A 144 56.72 27.82 -37.43
C GLU A 144 56.42 26.68 -36.45
N SER A 145 57.39 26.29 -35.62
CA SER A 145 57.23 25.27 -34.58
C SER A 145 56.18 25.65 -33.52
N VAL A 146 56.03 26.94 -33.20
CA VAL A 146 55.03 27.46 -32.27
C VAL A 146 53.67 27.51 -32.95
N GLN A 147 53.61 27.99 -34.21
CA GLN A 147 52.36 28.00 -34.98
C GLN A 147 51.76 26.59 -35.09
N ARG A 148 52.59 25.58 -35.41
CA ARG A 148 52.15 24.18 -35.48
C ARG A 148 51.61 23.67 -34.14
N ARG A 149 52.23 24.05 -33.01
CA ARG A 149 51.72 23.70 -31.67
C ARG A 149 50.37 24.35 -31.37
N ILE A 150 50.17 25.61 -31.75
CA ILE A 150 48.89 26.31 -31.60
C ILE A 150 47.80 25.58 -32.40
N THR A 151 48.06 25.22 -33.66
CA THR A 151 47.12 24.44 -34.48
C THR A 151 46.75 23.12 -33.82
N VAL A 152 47.74 22.37 -33.29
CA VAL A 152 47.47 21.10 -32.59
C VAL A 152 46.60 21.31 -31.35
N ILE A 153 46.83 22.39 -30.57
CA ILE A 153 46.00 22.72 -29.40
C ILE A 153 44.56 23.00 -29.82
N GLU A 154 44.33 23.77 -30.90
CA GLU A 154 43.00 24.04 -31.44
C GLU A 154 42.32 22.74 -31.89
N GLU A 155 43.01 21.91 -32.68
CA GLU A 155 42.48 20.64 -33.18
C GLU A 155 42.11 19.69 -32.04
N MET A 156 42.98 19.51 -31.04
CA MET A 156 42.68 18.63 -29.91
C MET A 156 41.53 19.17 -29.05
N SER A 157 41.47 20.49 -28.83
CA SER A 157 40.38 21.11 -28.07
C SER A 157 39.03 20.94 -28.78
N ASN A 158 39.02 21.09 -30.11
CA ASN A 158 37.84 20.83 -30.94
C ASN A 158 37.43 19.36 -30.92
N ARG A 159 38.39 18.43 -31.00
CA ARG A 159 38.12 16.99 -30.88
C ARG A 159 37.49 16.62 -29.53
N ILE A 160 37.98 17.19 -28.43
CA ILE A 160 37.37 16.97 -27.10
C ILE A 160 35.94 17.52 -27.07
N ASN A 161 35.72 18.73 -27.60
CA ASN A 161 34.39 19.34 -27.68
C ASN A 161 33.41 18.43 -28.48
N GLU A 162 33.87 17.82 -29.58
CA GLU A 162 33.08 16.84 -30.33
C GLU A 162 32.80 15.57 -29.53
N SER A 163 33.80 14.99 -28.86
CA SER A 163 33.62 13.81 -28.01
C SER A 163 32.60 14.06 -26.90
N VAL A 164 32.66 15.22 -26.25
CA VAL A 164 31.71 15.61 -25.20
C VAL A 164 30.31 15.86 -25.78
N LYS A 165 30.18 16.42 -26.98
CA LYS A 165 28.89 16.59 -27.65
C LYS A 165 28.18 15.25 -27.91
N ARG A 166 28.94 14.19 -28.25
CA ARG A 166 28.39 12.83 -28.47
C ARG A 166 27.80 12.20 -27.22
N LEU A 167 28.16 12.65 -26.01
CA LEU A 167 27.53 12.18 -24.77
C LEU A 167 26.03 12.52 -24.70
N ARG A 168 25.54 13.45 -25.53
CA ARG A 168 24.11 13.77 -25.67
C ARG A 168 23.30 12.63 -26.31
N ASP A 169 23.94 11.75 -27.07
CA ASP A 169 23.24 10.75 -27.88
C ASP A 169 22.89 9.48 -27.08
N PHE A 170 23.23 9.44 -25.78
CA PHE A 170 22.65 8.52 -24.81
C PHE A 170 21.21 8.98 -24.49
N LYS A 171 20.28 8.64 -25.37
CA LYS A 171 18.85 8.84 -25.18
C LYS A 171 18.10 7.53 -25.39
#